data_AF-A0A4R1RID2-F1
#
_entry.id   AF-A0A4R1RID2-F1
#
_cell.length_a   1.000
_cell.length_b   1.000
_cell.length_c   1.000
_cell.angle_alpha   90.00
_cell.angle_beta   90.00
_cell.angle_gamma   90.00
#
_symmetry.space_group_name_H-M   'P 1'
#
loop_
_entity.id
_entity.type
_entity.pdbx_description
1 polymer ?
#
loop_
_entity_poly.entity_id
_entity_poly.type
_entity_poly.pdbx_seq_one_letter_code
_entity_poly.pdbx_strand_id
1 'polypeptide(L)'
;MIDRRAELGLWVGRLEIILIERGVLNEDGELASNVGPQFPKDVEEALDGFIENPVELVGLLKVCRDARDGRPLSPAVLMAAHLMTKEILLALQEALAAGR
;
A
#
# COMPACT_ATOMS: atom_id res chain seq x y z
N MET A 1 4.58 -23.73 4.73
CA MET A 1 5.46 -22.63 4.28
C MET A 1 4.55 -21.53 3.78
N ILE A 2 4.66 -20.32 4.34
CA ILE A 2 3.76 -19.22 3.98
C ILE A 2 4.03 -18.81 2.52
N ASP A 3 3.00 -18.83 1.68
CA ASP A 3 3.08 -18.31 0.31
C ASP A 3 2.97 -16.78 0.36
N ARG A 4 4.13 -16.14 0.46
CA ARG A 4 4.23 -14.67 0.54
C ARG A 4 3.64 -13.98 -0.68
N ARG A 5 3.62 -14.61 -1.86
CA ARG A 5 3.03 -14.00 -3.05
C ARG A 5 1.52 -13.98 -2.94
N ALA A 6 0.93 -15.09 -2.50
CA ALA A 6 -0.51 -15.18 -2.28
C ALA A 6 -0.98 -14.17 -1.20
N GLU A 7 -0.25 -14.06 -0.09
CA GLU A 7 -0.56 -13.07 0.95
C GLU A 7 -0.42 -11.64 0.46
N LEU A 8 0.68 -11.32 -0.23
CA LEU A 8 0.91 -9.98 -0.76
C LEU A 8 -0.17 -9.59 -1.80
N GLY A 9 -0.61 -10.54 -2.63
CA GLY A 9 -1.72 -10.35 -3.56
C GLY A 9 -3.05 -10.05 -2.87
N LEU A 10 -3.33 -10.67 -1.72
CA LEU A 10 -4.50 -10.37 -0.91
C LEU A 10 -4.40 -9.00 -0.24
N TRP A 11 -3.23 -8.69 0.33
CA TRP A 11 -3.03 -7.44 1.06
C TRP A 11 -3.00 -6.22 0.14
N VAL A 12 -2.39 -6.32 -1.04
CA VAL A 12 -2.38 -5.20 -1.99
C VAL A 12 -3.80 -4.84 -2.44
N GLY A 13 -4.68 -5.83 -2.66
CA GLY A 13 -6.08 -5.53 -3.00
C GLY A 13 -6.82 -4.79 -1.88
N ARG A 14 -6.57 -5.16 -0.61
CA ARG A 14 -7.15 -4.45 0.54
C ARG A 14 -6.57 -3.05 0.70
N LEU A 15 -5.27 -2.90 0.50
CA LEU A 15 -4.58 -1.62 0.56
C LEU A 15 -5.10 -0.67 -0.51
N GLU A 16 -5.26 -1.15 -1.75
CA GLU A 16 -5.83 -0.38 -2.86
C GLU A 16 -7.23 0.12 -2.52
N ILE A 17 -8.10 -0.72 -1.96
CA ILE A 17 -9.45 -0.30 -1.54
C ILE A 17 -9.39 0.84 -0.52
N ILE A 18 -8.58 0.70 0.54
CA ILE A 18 -8.48 1.74 1.58
C ILE A 18 -7.97 3.05 0.97
N LEU A 19 -6.95 2.98 0.10
CA LEU A 19 -6.37 4.17 -0.52
C LEU A 19 -7.33 4.85 -1.50
N ILE A 20 -8.19 4.09 -2.18
CA ILE A 20 -9.28 4.63 -3.02
C ILE A 20 -10.31 5.34 -2.15
N GLU A 21 -10.77 4.69 -1.06
CA GLU A 21 -11.75 5.27 -0.13
C GLU A 21 -11.24 6.57 0.52
N ARG A 22 -9.93 6.69 0.72
CA ARG A 22 -9.26 7.88 1.26
C ARG A 22 -8.91 8.92 0.19
N GLY A 23 -9.22 8.67 -1.07
CA GLY A 23 -8.95 9.58 -2.18
C GLY A 23 -7.47 9.72 -2.56
N VAL A 24 -6.62 8.77 -2.15
CA VAL A 24 -5.20 8.71 -2.54
C VAL A 24 -5.07 8.10 -3.94
N LEU A 25 -5.85 7.06 -4.22
CA LEU A 25 -5.92 6.42 -5.52
C LEU A 25 -7.28 6.68 -6.19
N ASN A 26 -7.30 6.63 -7.52
CA ASN A 26 -8.52 6.55 -8.32
C ASN A 26 -8.98 5.07 -8.47
N GLU A 27 -10.12 4.85 -9.12
CA GLU A 27 -10.69 3.50 -9.31
C GLU A 27 -9.78 2.57 -10.15
N ASP A 28 -8.87 3.13 -10.94
CA ASP A 28 -7.88 2.38 -11.72
C ASP A 28 -6.64 2.00 -10.88
N GLY A 29 -6.57 2.43 -9.62
CA GLY A 29 -5.43 2.21 -8.73
C GLY A 29 -4.23 3.10 -9.04
N GLU A 30 -4.42 4.20 -9.77
CA GLU A 30 -3.42 5.24 -10.00
C GLU A 30 -3.59 6.38 -8.99
N LEU A 31 -2.57 7.23 -8.81
CA LEU A 31 -2.71 8.40 -7.93
C LEU A 31 -3.85 9.28 -8.41
N ALA A 32 -4.75 9.65 -7.50
CA ALA A 32 -5.84 10.54 -7.84
C ALA A 32 -5.30 11.93 -8.21
N SER A 33 -5.88 12.55 -9.24
CA SER A 33 -5.39 13.82 -9.83
C SER A 33 -5.33 15.02 -8.88
N ASN A 34 -6.04 14.93 -7.74
CA ASN A 34 -6.08 15.94 -6.68
C ASN A 34 -5.05 15.69 -5.57
N VAL A 35 -4.33 14.56 -5.61
CA VAL A 35 -3.23 14.28 -4.68
C VAL A 35 -2.03 15.11 -5.13
N GLY A 36 -1.75 16.16 -4.37
CA GLY A 36 -0.55 16.98 -4.54
C GLY A 36 0.71 16.22 -4.11
N PRO A 37 1.79 16.92 -3.73
CA PRO A 37 3.01 16.26 -3.23
C PRO A 37 2.82 15.55 -1.88
N GLN A 38 1.65 15.67 -1.25
CA GLN A 38 1.35 15.22 0.11
C GLN A 38 0.09 14.37 0.13
N PHE A 39 0.01 13.46 1.10
CA PHE A 39 -1.18 12.65 1.35
C PHE A 39 -2.32 13.48 1.97
N PRO A 40 -3.57 12.98 1.91
CA PRO A 40 -4.60 13.40 2.86
C PRO A 40 -4.09 13.24 4.30
N LYS A 41 -4.40 14.20 5.17
CA LYS A 41 -3.82 14.31 6.53
C LYS A 41 -3.93 13.03 7.36
N ASP A 42 -5.08 12.39 7.31
CA ASP A 42 -5.37 11.14 8.04
C ASP A 42 -4.62 9.92 7.48
N VAL A 43 -4.21 9.97 6.21
CA VAL A 43 -3.31 8.98 5.61
C VAL A 43 -1.87 9.34 5.93
N GLU A 44 -1.49 10.62 5.87
CA GLU A 44 -0.16 11.10 6.23
C GLU A 44 0.22 10.70 7.66
N GLU A 45 -0.66 10.95 8.63
CA GLU A 45 -0.48 10.56 10.03
C GLU A 45 -0.37 9.03 10.21
N ALA A 46 -1.13 8.25 9.43
CA ALA A 46 -1.10 6.79 9.50
C ALA A 46 0.15 6.19 8.86
N LEU A 47 0.74 6.86 7.86
CA LEU A 47 1.91 6.41 7.12
C LEU A 47 3.22 7.04 7.62
N ASP A 48 3.17 7.89 8.64
CA ASP A 48 4.35 8.51 9.23
C ASP A 48 5.37 7.45 9.67
N GLY A 49 6.62 7.63 9.25
CA GLY A 49 7.70 6.66 9.46
C GLY A 49 7.67 5.42 8.57
N PHE A 50 6.66 5.23 7.71
CA PHE A 50 6.60 4.13 6.73
C PHE A 50 6.80 4.61 5.29
N ILE A 51 6.07 5.65 4.87
CA ILE A 51 6.07 6.18 3.50
C ILE A 51 6.04 7.70 3.58
N GLU A 52 7.05 8.35 3.00
CA GLU A 52 7.22 9.80 3.13
C GLU A 52 6.38 10.59 2.12
N ASN A 53 6.02 9.96 1.00
CA ASN A 53 5.31 10.65 -0.08
C ASN A 53 4.52 9.69 -1.00
N PRO A 54 3.57 10.22 -1.81
CA PRO A 54 2.78 9.40 -2.73
C PRO A 54 3.60 8.62 -3.78
N VAL A 55 4.79 9.10 -4.15
CA VAL A 55 5.64 8.43 -5.16
C VAL A 55 6.21 7.12 -4.61
N GLU A 56 6.66 7.11 -3.36
CA GLU A 56 7.12 5.89 -2.67
C GLU A 56 6.01 4.85 -2.55
N LEU A 57 4.78 5.29 -2.22
CA LEU A 57 3.62 4.41 -2.17
C LEU A 57 3.36 3.73 -3.53
N VAL A 58 3.41 4.49 -4.63
CA VAL A 58 3.24 3.94 -5.99
C VAL A 58 4.35 2.93 -6.30
N GLY A 59 5.58 3.20 -5.88
CA GLY A 59 6.70 2.26 -6.01
C GLY A 59 6.41 0.92 -5.32
N LEU A 60 5.93 0.97 -4.07
CA LEU A 60 5.52 -0.22 -3.34
C LEU A 60 4.37 -0.96 -4.02
N LEU A 61 3.29 -0.24 -4.40
CA LEU A 61 2.12 -0.82 -5.07
C LEU A 61 2.51 -1.53 -6.35
N LYS A 62 3.42 -0.94 -7.15
CA LYS A 62 3.94 -1.58 -8.36
C LYS A 62 4.62 -2.91 -8.06
N VAL A 63 5.50 -2.97 -7.05
CA VAL A 63 6.15 -4.23 -6.64
C VAL A 63 5.12 -5.26 -6.18
N CYS A 64 4.10 -4.84 -5.45
CA CYS A 64 3.05 -5.73 -4.97
C CYS A 64 2.19 -6.29 -6.12
N ARG A 65 1.86 -5.44 -7.11
CA ARG A 65 1.16 -5.86 -8.35
C ARG A 65 2.02 -6.83 -9.16
N ASP A 66 3.30 -6.54 -9.32
CA ASP A 66 4.24 -7.47 -9.98
C ASP A 66 4.28 -8.82 -9.24
N ALA A 67 4.23 -8.82 -7.91
CA ALA A 67 4.16 -10.04 -7.12
C ALA A 67 2.87 -10.84 -7.37
N ARG A 68 1.72 -10.14 -7.36
CA ARG A 68 0.36 -10.67 -7.60
C ARG A 68 0.24 -11.28 -9.00
N ASP A 69 0.78 -10.60 -10.01
CA ASP A 69 0.71 -10.99 -11.41
C ASP A 69 1.73 -12.08 -11.79
N GLY A 70 2.45 -12.62 -10.81
CA GLY A 70 3.43 -13.69 -11.02
C GLY A 70 4.72 -13.24 -11.70
N ARG A 71 4.99 -11.92 -11.75
CA ARG A 71 6.22 -11.40 -12.35
C ARG A 71 7.45 -11.75 -11.50
N PRO A 72 8.63 -11.88 -12.12
CA PRO A 72 9.87 -12.19 -11.41
C PRO A 72 10.22 -11.08 -10.41
N LEU A 73 10.45 -11.48 -9.16
CA LEU A 73 10.95 -10.62 -8.09
C LEU A 73 12.06 -11.37 -7.37
N SER A 74 13.10 -10.66 -6.94
CA SER A 74 14.13 -11.28 -6.11
C SER A 74 13.53 -11.66 -4.74
N PRO A 75 14.08 -12.68 -4.06
CA PRO A 75 13.61 -13.05 -2.72
C PRO A 75 13.66 -11.90 -1.71
N ALA A 76 14.69 -11.04 -1.81
CA ALA A 76 14.84 -9.86 -0.95
C ALA A 76 13.75 -8.82 -1.21
N VAL A 77 13.44 -8.54 -2.47
CA VAL A 77 12.36 -7.61 -2.84
C VAL A 77 10.99 -8.13 -2.41
N LEU A 78 10.72 -9.42 -2.61
CA LEU A 78 9.48 -10.04 -2.15
C LEU A 78 9.34 -9.98 -0.63
N MET A 79 10.42 -10.22 0.11
CA MET A 79 10.42 -10.12 1.58
C MET A 79 10.17 -8.68 2.04
N ALA A 80 10.85 -7.70 1.44
CA ALA A 80 10.71 -6.30 1.79
C ALA A 80 9.28 -5.80 1.51
N ALA A 81 8.74 -6.10 0.32
CA ALA A 81 7.37 -5.75 -0.02
C ALA A 81 6.35 -6.41 0.91
N HIS A 82 6.54 -7.70 1.24
CA HIS A 82 5.67 -8.42 2.17
C HIS A 82 5.64 -7.77 3.56
N LEU A 83 6.81 -7.44 4.13
CA LEU A 83 6.90 -6.76 5.42
C LEU A 83 6.28 -5.36 5.38
N MET A 84 6.68 -4.52 4.41
CA MET A 84 6.19 -3.15 4.32
C MET A 84 4.67 -3.09 4.10
N THR A 85 4.13 -3.89 3.19
CA THR A 85 2.68 -3.91 2.94
C THR A 85 1.90 -4.38 4.15
N LYS A 86 2.42 -5.33 4.93
CA LYS A 86 1.78 -5.78 6.17
C LYS A 86 1.67 -4.66 7.19
N GLU A 87 2.78 -3.97 7.47
CA GLU A 87 2.83 -2.89 8.46
C GLU A 87 1.96 -1.70 8.04
N ILE A 88 2.05 -1.29 6.77
CA ILE A 88 1.22 -0.20 6.21
C ILE A 88 -0.27 -0.55 6.26
N LEU A 89 -0.64 -1.78 5.90
CA LEU A 89 -2.03 -2.21 5.96
C LEU A 89 -2.56 -2.19 7.40
N LEU A 90 -1.75 -2.62 8.36
CA LEU A 90 -2.10 -2.58 9.78
C LEU A 90 -2.28 -1.14 10.26
N ALA A 91 -1.32 -0.26 9.97
CA ALA A 91 -1.37 1.14 10.38
C ALA A 91 -2.62 1.87 9.83
N LEU A 92 -2.95 1.66 8.56
CA LEU A 92 -4.15 2.25 7.95
C LEU A 92 -5.45 1.68 8.56
N GLN A 93 -5.48 0.39 8.91
CA GLN A 93 -6.63 -0.24 9.57
C GLN A 93 -6.81 0.24 11.02
N GLU A 94 -5.73 0.44 11.75
CA GLU A 94 -5.76 1.00 13.10
C GLU A 94 -6.25 2.45 13.09
N ALA A 95 -5.79 3.26 12.11
CA ALA A 95 -6.29 4.61 11.91
C ALA A 95 -7.81 4.64 11.59
N LEU A 96 -8.32 3.67 10.81
CA LEU A 96 -9.76 3.51 10.58
C LEU A 96 -10.54 3.17 11.86
N ALA A 97 -9.95 2.40 12.77
CA ALA A 97 -10.59 2.01 14.02
C ALA A 97 -10.57 3.14 15.07
N ALA A 98 -9.51 3.95 15.10
CA ALA A 98 -9.36 5.07 16.04
C ALA A 98 -10.22 6.29 15.70
N GLY A 99 -10.64 6.44 14.43
CA GLY A 99 -11.52 7.52 13.97
C GLY A 99 -13.02 7.29 14.16
N ARG A 100 -13.44 6.24 14.89
CA ARG A 100 -14.85 5.93 15.20
C ARG A 100 -15.22 6.29 16.63
#